data_AF-A0A0A7GD10-F1
#
_entry.id   AF-A0A0A7GD10-F1
#
_cell.length_a   1.000
_cell.length_b   1.000
_cell.length_c   1.000
_cell.angle_alpha   90.00
_cell.angle_beta   90.00
_cell.angle_gamma   90.00
#
_symmetry.space_group_name_H-M   'P 1'
#
loop_
_entity.id
_entity.type
_entity.pdbx_description
1 polymer ?
#
loop_
_entity_poly.entity_id
_entity_poly.type
_entity_poly.pdbx_seq_one_letter_code
_entity_poly.pdbx_strand_id
1 'polypeptide(L)'
;MTKLISELGQIFTECLEIARKKNRDYAGNRSPFHNFELCERLGICSLEEGILVRMTDKMSRIANLLKKEADVRDESIEDTLKDLINYSAILIAYLRTTRENND
;
A
#
# COMPACT_ATOMS: atom_id res chain seq x y z
N MET A 1 -23.60 -15.86 -4.06
CA MET A 1 -22.26 -15.39 -3.67
C MET A 1 -22.09 -15.62 -2.18
N THR A 2 -20.97 -16.16 -1.70
CA THR A 2 -20.79 -16.44 -0.26
C THR A 2 -20.58 -15.15 0.51
N LYS A 3 -20.90 -15.15 1.81
CA LYS A 3 -20.65 -13.99 2.71
C LYS A 3 -19.20 -13.51 2.62
N LEU A 4 -18.24 -14.43 2.58
CA LEU A 4 -16.82 -14.13 2.45
C LEU A 4 -16.49 -13.32 1.19
N ILE A 5 -16.99 -13.74 0.02
CA ILE A 5 -16.69 -13.05 -1.24
C ILE A 5 -17.33 -11.66 -1.27
N SER A 6 -18.52 -11.51 -0.69
CA SER A 6 -19.17 -10.20 -0.53
C SER A 6 -18.32 -9.26 0.33
N GLU A 7 -17.79 -9.77 1.46
CA GLU A 7 -16.95 -9.00 2.37
C GLU A 7 -15.63 -8.57 1.71
N LEU A 8 -14.96 -9.50 1.02
CA LEU A 8 -13.74 -9.20 0.27
C LEU A 8 -13.98 -8.11 -0.80
N GLY A 9 -15.12 -8.15 -1.48
CA GLY A 9 -15.50 -7.12 -2.44
C GLY A 9 -15.63 -5.73 -1.80
N GLN A 10 -16.22 -5.65 -0.61
CA GLN A 10 -16.32 -4.40 0.15
C GLN A 10 -14.93 -3.90 0.57
N ILE A 11 -14.09 -4.78 1.14
CA ILE A 11 -12.72 -4.46 1.54
C ILE A 11 -11.89 -3.92 0.36
N PHE A 12 -11.96 -4.56 -0.81
CA PHE A 12 -11.22 -4.08 -1.99
C PHE A 12 -11.73 -2.74 -2.51
N THR A 13 -13.05 -2.49 -2.41
CA THR A 13 -13.62 -1.19 -2.74
C THR A 13 -13.07 -0.10 -1.82
N GLU A 14 -13.03 -0.36 -0.52
CA GLU A 14 -12.47 0.58 0.46
C GLU A 14 -10.96 0.80 0.27
N CYS A 15 -10.21 -0.27 -0.01
CA CYS A 15 -8.78 -0.18 -0.33
C CYS A 15 -8.55 0.75 -1.53
N LEU A 16 -9.35 0.59 -2.59
CA LEU A 16 -9.27 1.44 -3.78
C LEU A 16 -9.57 2.91 -3.47
N GLU A 17 -10.58 3.19 -2.65
CA GLU A 17 -10.89 4.57 -2.24
C GLU A 17 -9.77 5.20 -1.39
N ILE A 18 -9.17 4.42 -0.48
CA ILE A 18 -7.98 4.85 0.28
C ILE A 18 -6.82 5.16 -0.68
N ALA A 19 -6.56 4.27 -1.65
CA ALA A 19 -5.50 4.45 -2.62
C ALA A 19 -5.74 5.69 -3.49
N ARG A 20 -6.97 5.94 -3.94
CA ARG A 20 -7.37 7.14 -4.69
C ARG A 20 -7.14 8.42 -3.90
N LYS A 21 -7.55 8.44 -2.63
CA LYS A 21 -7.35 9.60 -1.74
C LYS A 21 -5.87 9.90 -1.56
N LYS A 22 -5.08 8.90 -1.17
CA LYS A 22 -3.62 9.03 -0.99
C LYS A 22 -2.94 9.43 -2.29
N ASN A 23 -3.30 8.81 -3.41
CA ASN A 23 -2.71 9.14 -4.71
C ASN A 23 -2.99 10.61 -5.08
N ARG A 24 -4.20 11.14 -4.86
CA ARG A 24 -4.51 12.56 -5.10
C ARG A 24 -3.64 13.51 -4.27
N ASP A 25 -3.37 13.17 -3.02
CA ASP A 25 -2.53 13.98 -2.12
C ASP A 25 -1.05 14.02 -2.58
N TYR A 26 -0.65 13.05 -3.40
CA TYR A 26 0.74 12.83 -3.82
C TYR A 26 0.99 13.02 -5.33
N ALA A 27 -0.06 12.92 -6.14
CA ALA A 27 -0.05 13.07 -7.58
C ALA A 27 -0.37 14.52 -7.96
N GLY A 28 0.63 15.39 -7.85
CA GLY A 28 0.70 16.56 -8.72
C GLY A 28 0.98 16.15 -10.18
N ASN A 29 1.50 17.07 -11.02
CA ASN A 29 1.96 16.78 -12.40
C ASN A 29 3.22 15.86 -12.47
N ARG A 30 3.38 14.90 -11.56
CA ARG A 30 4.53 13.99 -11.47
C ARG A 30 4.09 12.54 -11.75
N SER A 31 5.06 11.65 -11.99
CA SER A 31 4.84 10.19 -12.14
C SER A 31 3.86 9.67 -11.07
N PRO A 32 2.91 8.77 -11.41
CA PRO A 32 2.01 8.17 -10.43
C PRO A 32 2.74 7.41 -9.31
N PHE A 33 4.02 7.07 -9.54
CA PHE A 33 4.89 6.39 -8.56
C PHE A 33 5.91 7.31 -7.89
N HIS A 34 5.83 8.63 -8.10
CA HIS A 34 6.88 9.58 -7.72
C HIS A 34 7.40 9.44 -6.28
N ASN A 35 6.50 9.20 -5.31
CA ASN A 35 6.89 9.05 -3.91
C ASN A 35 7.62 7.73 -3.62
N PHE A 36 7.36 6.70 -4.42
CA PHE A 36 8.04 5.42 -4.32
C PHE A 36 9.38 5.47 -5.05
N GLU A 37 9.45 6.19 -6.18
CA GLU A 37 10.69 6.44 -6.93
C GLU A 37 11.70 7.29 -6.15
N LEU A 38 11.26 8.05 -5.15
CA LEU A 38 12.16 8.96 -4.42
C LEU A 38 13.34 8.22 -3.75
N CYS A 39 13.10 7.02 -3.20
CA CYS A 39 14.17 6.24 -2.56
C CYS A 39 15.25 5.81 -3.56
N GLU A 40 14.84 5.46 -4.78
CA GLU A 40 15.72 5.10 -5.89
C GLU A 40 16.43 6.32 -6.46
N ARG A 41 15.73 7.44 -6.65
CA ARG A 41 16.32 8.71 -7.12
C ARG A 41 17.36 9.29 -6.14
N LEU A 42 17.23 8.97 -4.86
CA LEU A 42 18.21 9.33 -3.82
C LEU A 42 19.36 8.31 -3.70
N GLY A 43 19.34 7.22 -4.45
CA GLY A 43 20.36 6.17 -4.42
C GLY A 43 20.36 5.33 -3.14
N ILE A 44 19.22 5.22 -2.46
CA ILE A 44 19.11 4.51 -1.17
C ILE A 44 18.87 3.01 -1.39
N CYS A 45 17.87 2.67 -2.19
CA CYS A 45 17.46 1.31 -2.53
C CYS A 45 16.59 1.34 -3.79
N SER A 46 16.28 0.19 -4.38
CA SER A 46 15.32 0.13 -5.49
C SER A 46 13.90 0.51 -5.02
N LEU A 47 13.03 0.87 -5.95
CA LEU A 47 11.62 1.15 -5.63
C LEU A 47 10.94 -0.08 -4.99
N GLU A 48 11.19 -1.28 -5.51
CA GLU A 48 10.63 -2.52 -4.97
C GLU A 48 11.10 -2.76 -3.53
N GLU A 49 12.39 -2.58 -3.26
CA GLU A 49 12.95 -2.67 -1.91
C GLU A 49 12.30 -1.64 -0.98
N GLY A 50 12.11 -0.41 -1.44
CA GLY A 50 11.39 0.64 -0.70
C GLY A 50 9.94 0.27 -0.38
N ILE A 51 9.22 -0.37 -1.31
CA ILE A 51 7.86 -0.88 -1.05
C ILE A 51 7.90 -2.02 -0.03
N LEU A 52 8.85 -2.96 -0.14
CA LEU A 52 9.00 -4.07 0.81
C LEU A 52 9.29 -3.59 2.23
N VAL A 53 10.10 -2.55 2.40
CA VAL A 53 10.32 -1.90 3.71
C VAL A 53 9.00 -1.39 4.27
N ARG A 54 8.19 -0.67 3.47
CA ARG A 54 6.89 -0.16 3.91
C ARG A 54 5.89 -1.27 4.25
N MET A 55 5.90 -2.37 3.50
CA MET A 55 5.10 -3.56 3.84
C MET A 55 5.55 -4.17 5.17
N THR A 56 6.86 -4.21 5.42
CA THR A 56 7.44 -4.71 6.66
C THR A 56 7.03 -3.86 7.86
N ASP A 57 6.99 -2.53 7.71
CA ASP A 57 6.48 -1.63 8.75
C ASP A 57 5.01 -1.95 9.10
N LYS A 58 4.17 -2.22 8.09
CA LYS A 58 2.77 -2.61 8.30
C LYS A 58 2.65 -3.98 8.97
N MET A 59 3.44 -4.96 8.55
CA MET A 59 3.47 -6.28 9.19
C MET A 59 3.89 -6.19 10.67
N SER A 60 4.92 -5.38 10.97
CA SER A 60 5.36 -5.11 12.35
C SER A 60 4.25 -4.47 13.18
N ARG A 61 3.55 -3.48 12.62
CA ARG A 61 2.40 -2.84 13.28
C ARG A 61 1.27 -3.84 13.53
N ILE A 62 0.90 -4.67 12.55
CA ILE A 62 -0.12 -5.73 12.72
C ILE A 62 0.28 -6.68 13.85
N ALA A 63 1.54 -7.13 13.88
CA ALA A 63 2.02 -8.02 14.92
C ALA A 63 1.90 -7.43 16.33
N ASN A 64 2.07 -6.11 16.47
CA ASN A 64 1.87 -5.40 17.74
C ASN A 64 0.38 -5.25 18.08
N LEU A 65 -0.46 -4.84 17.12
CA LEU A 65 -1.91 -4.65 17.32
C LEU A 65 -2.64 -5.96 17.66
N LEU A 66 -2.16 -7.10 17.17
CA LEU A 66 -2.69 -8.41 17.53
C LEU A 66 -2.41 -8.81 18.99
N LYS A 67 -1.35 -8.26 19.60
CA LYS A 67 -0.95 -8.58 20.98
C LYS A 67 -1.55 -7.61 22.00
N LYS A 68 -1.77 -6.36 21.62
CA LYS A 68 -2.34 -5.31 22.45
C LYS A 68 -3.13 -4.36 21.55
N GLU A 69 -4.39 -4.08 21.91
CA GLU A 69 -5.13 -2.99 21.25
C GLU A 69 -4.34 -1.69 21.38
N ALA A 70 -4.30 -0.90 20.29
CA ALA A 70 -3.57 0.36 20.30
C ALA A 70 -4.13 1.30 21.38
N ASP A 71 -3.23 1.88 22.17
CA ASP A 71 -3.58 3.01 23.05
C ASP A 71 -3.94 4.28 22.22
N VAL A 72 -3.58 4.30 20.93
CA VAL A 72 -3.83 5.38 19.99
C VAL A 72 -5.04 5.02 19.10
N ARG A 73 -6.11 5.82 19.19
CA ARG A 73 -7.37 5.62 18.45
C ARG A 73 -7.28 5.78 16.92
N ASP A 74 -6.23 6.42 16.42
CA ASP A 74 -6.24 6.99 15.06
C ASP A 74 -5.91 5.99 13.93
N GLU A 75 -5.50 4.75 14.21
CA GLU A 75 -5.31 3.73 13.17
C GLU A 75 -5.60 2.33 13.72
N SER A 76 -6.67 1.71 13.22
CA SER A 76 -7.08 0.37 13.59
C SER A 76 -6.19 -0.71 12.93
N ILE A 77 -6.31 -1.95 13.41
CA ILE A 77 -5.71 -3.12 12.74
C ILE A 77 -6.25 -3.29 11.32
N GLU A 78 -7.53 -2.99 11.12
CA GLU A 78 -8.19 -3.07 9.82
C GLU A 78 -7.61 -2.06 8.83
N ASP A 79 -7.39 -0.81 9.26
CA ASP A 79 -6.74 0.22 8.44
C ASP A 79 -5.31 -0.20 8.05
N THR A 80 -4.58 -0.79 9.00
CA THR A 80 -3.21 -1.29 8.77
C THR A 80 -3.18 -2.44 7.76
N LEU A 81 -4.17 -3.34 7.81
CA LEU A 81 -4.32 -4.44 6.84
C LEU A 81 -4.69 -3.93 5.45
N LYS A 82 -5.61 -2.95 5.35
CA LYS A 82 -5.97 -2.30 4.08
C LYS A 82 -4.77 -1.59 3.45
N ASP A 83 -3.92 -0.95 4.26
CA ASP A 83 -2.66 -0.38 3.80
C ASP A 83 -1.70 -1.43 3.23
N LEU A 84 -1.59 -2.60 3.88
CA LEU A 84 -0.76 -3.70 3.38
C LEU A 84 -1.28 -4.25 2.05
N ILE A 85 -2.60 -4.38 1.89
CA ILE A 85 -3.25 -4.73 0.62
C ILE A 85 -2.87 -3.72 -0.47
N ASN A 86 -2.98 -2.42 -0.15
CA ASN A 86 -2.65 -1.35 -1.09
C ASN A 86 -1.18 -1.35 -1.50
N TYR A 87 -0.23 -1.54 -0.58
CA TYR A 87 1.20 -1.63 -0.95
C TYR A 87 1.49 -2.83 -1.85
N SER A 88 0.83 -3.97 -1.60
CA SER A 88 0.92 -5.14 -2.48
C SER A 88 0.38 -4.83 -3.89
N ALA A 89 -0.77 -4.15 -3.98
CA ALA A 89 -1.38 -3.74 -5.25
C ALA A 89 -0.52 -2.71 -6.01
N ILE A 90 0.10 -1.76 -5.30
CA ILE A 90 1.03 -0.77 -5.87
C ILE A 90 2.25 -1.45 -6.47
N LEU A 91 2.84 -2.44 -5.78
CA LEU A 91 3.97 -3.19 -6.32
C LEU A 91 3.59 -3.94 -7.60
N ILE A 92 2.41 -4.57 -7.62
CA ILE A 92 1.88 -5.23 -8.83
C ILE A 92 1.74 -4.23 -9.97
N ALA A 93 1.17 -3.04 -9.70
CA ALA A 93 0.98 -2.00 -10.71
C ALA A 93 2.32 -1.53 -11.29
N TYR A 94 3.30 -1.26 -10.41
CA TYR A 94 4.65 -0.87 -10.83
C TYR A 94 5.31 -1.93 -11.72
N LEU A 95 5.31 -3.20 -11.29
CA LEU A 95 5.91 -4.29 -12.05
C LEU A 95 5.26 -4.51 -13.43
N ARG A 96 3.94 -4.25 -13.54
CA ARG A 96 3.24 -4.29 -14.84
C ARG A 96 3.69 -3.16 -15.75
N THR A 97 3.70 -1.92 -15.24
CA THR A 97 4.13 -0.75 -16.01
C THR A 97 5.60 -0.84 -16.45
N THR A 98 6.49 -1.34 -15.58
CA THR A 98 7.91 -1.51 -15.95
C THR A 98 8.11 -2.60 -17.01
N ARG A 99 7.31 -3.68 -16.99
CA ARG A 99 7.35 -4.69 -18.06
C ARG A 99 6.89 -4.13 -19.40
N GLU A 100 5.76 -3.42 -19.41
CA GLU A 100 5.22 -2.78 -20.64
C GLU A 100 6.18 -1.78 -21.27
N ASN A 101 7.03 -1.10 -20.49
CA ASN A 101 8.02 -0.15 -21.01
C ASN A 101 9.30 -0.81 -21.56
N ASN A 102 9.52 -2.10 -21.26
CA ASN A 102 10.71 -2.86 -21.68
C ASN A 102 10.45 -3.76 -22.89
N ASP A 103 9.19 -3.86 -23.34
CA ASP A 103 8.74 -4.55 -24.56
C ASP A 103 8.52 -3.55 -25.70
#